data_AF-A0A397ALC3-F1
#
_entry.id   AF-A0A397ALC3-F1
#
_cell.length_a   1.000
_cell.length_b   1.000
_cell.length_c   1.000
_cell.angle_alpha   90.00
_cell.angle_beta   90.00
_cell.angle_gamma   90.00
#
_symmetry.space_group_name_H-M   'P 1'
#
loop_
_entity.id
_entity.type
_entity.pdbx_description
1 polymer ?
#
loop_
_entity_poly.entity_id
_entity_poly.type
_entity_poly.pdbx_seq_one_letter_code
_entity_poly.pdbx_strand_id
1 'polypeptide(L)'
;MTRPSQAEVLLLKLFHAARSFQHDAGKDWNQREFLVLGEIAALQDTGKVPLSVDLMQLGILYALNGADRDREPGQFEFHDLYDFVERCESEENAAARGTHVPTYYKQSKEARCALDLWEVAVSDGVGVISTWLMQLLRENGRAIPGGYHEDSDCVASTTLRLLGRVLRLDDGWDDVLPVIHVIGIGQPSDSKMETWRRISDVADFVESFLTGWIEQLGRVGVTLPSPISS
;
A
#
# COMPACT_ATOMS: atom_id res chain seq x y z
N MET A 1 27.20 -18.33 4.55
CA MET A 1 25.76 -18.24 4.86
C MET A 1 25.62 -17.88 6.33
N THR A 2 25.28 -16.62 6.61
CA THR A 2 24.89 -16.14 7.94
C THR A 2 23.53 -16.73 8.32
N ARG A 3 23.32 -17.05 9.60
CA ARG A 3 22.02 -17.55 10.07
C ARG A 3 21.01 -16.39 10.06
N PRO A 4 19.76 -16.62 9.64
CA PRO A 4 18.75 -15.56 9.60
C PRO A 4 18.45 -15.03 11.00
N SER A 5 18.12 -13.74 11.10
CA SER A 5 17.80 -13.09 12.37
C SER A 5 16.46 -13.60 12.93
N GLN A 6 16.18 -13.40 14.22
CA GLN A 6 14.87 -13.79 14.79
C GLN A 6 13.71 -12.98 14.16
N ALA A 7 13.97 -11.72 13.80
CA ALA A 7 13.02 -10.86 13.10
C ALA A 7 12.75 -11.39 11.68
N GLU A 8 13.79 -11.79 10.95
CA GLU A 8 13.68 -12.39 9.61
C GLU A 8 12.82 -13.66 9.64
N VAL A 9 13.07 -14.56 10.59
CA VAL A 9 12.30 -15.81 10.76
C VAL A 9 10.85 -15.53 11.13
N LEU A 10 10.59 -14.53 11.97
CA LEU A 10 9.22 -14.14 12.33
C LEU A 10 8.49 -13.56 11.12
N LEU A 11 9.13 -12.65 10.38
CA LEU A 11 8.58 -12.06 9.16
C LEU A 11 8.25 -13.17 8.16
N LEU A 12 9.20 -14.05 7.80
CA LEU A 12 8.93 -15.17 6.88
C LEU A 12 7.69 -16.00 7.27
N LYS A 13 7.50 -16.28 8.56
CA LYS A 13 6.31 -17.00 9.05
C LYS A 13 5.03 -16.19 8.86
N LEU A 14 5.05 -14.90 9.19
CA LEU A 14 3.89 -14.02 9.02
C LEU A 14 3.55 -13.83 7.54
N PHE A 15 4.55 -13.75 6.66
CA PHE A 15 4.37 -13.72 5.20
C PHE A 15 3.68 -14.98 4.68
N HIS A 16 4.18 -16.16 5.07
CA HIS A 16 3.52 -17.41 4.71
C HIS A 16 2.07 -17.45 5.18
N ALA A 17 1.80 -16.98 6.41
CA ALA A 17 0.44 -16.89 6.94
C ALA A 17 -0.45 -15.91 6.16
N ALA A 18 0.07 -14.73 5.80
CA ALA A 18 -0.67 -13.72 5.03
C ALA A 18 -1.04 -14.25 3.64
N ARG A 19 -0.14 -14.97 2.98
CA ARG A 19 -0.40 -15.64 1.69
C ARG A 19 -1.48 -16.71 1.82
N SER A 20 -1.44 -17.53 2.88
CA SER A 20 -2.48 -18.55 3.10
C SER A 20 -3.87 -17.96 3.36
N PHE A 21 -3.97 -16.72 3.84
CA PHE A 21 -5.26 -16.09 4.14
C PHE A 21 -6.04 -15.67 2.89
N GLN A 22 -5.35 -15.35 1.79
CA GLN A 22 -5.99 -14.88 0.56
C GLN A 22 -6.18 -15.96 -0.51
N HIS A 23 -5.53 -17.13 -0.35
CA HIS A 23 -5.47 -18.16 -1.38
C HIS A 23 -5.94 -19.52 -0.84
N ASP A 24 -7.12 -19.97 -1.27
CA ASP A 24 -7.66 -21.31 -0.93
C ASP A 24 -7.84 -22.24 -2.16
N ALA A 25 -7.33 -21.87 -3.34
CA ALA A 25 -7.49 -22.69 -4.55
C ALA A 25 -6.29 -22.61 -5.50
N GLY A 26 -5.91 -23.78 -6.02
CA GLY A 26 -4.67 -24.04 -6.74
C GLY A 26 -4.38 -23.14 -7.94
N LYS A 27 -3.16 -22.61 -7.96
CA LYS A 27 -2.16 -22.51 -9.04
C LYS A 27 -0.89 -21.86 -8.45
N ASP A 28 0.18 -21.74 -9.24
CA ASP A 28 1.55 -21.31 -8.87
C ASP A 28 1.72 -19.99 -8.05
N TRP A 29 0.65 -19.33 -7.63
CA TRP A 29 0.63 -18.14 -6.77
C TRP A 29 1.31 -18.33 -5.41
N ASN A 30 1.41 -19.57 -4.91
CA ASN A 30 2.16 -19.95 -3.71
C ASN A 30 3.69 -19.95 -3.89
N GLN A 31 4.21 -19.75 -5.11
CA GLN A 31 5.65 -19.74 -5.40
C GLN A 31 6.22 -18.33 -5.66
N ARG A 32 5.37 -17.29 -5.77
CA ARG A 32 5.83 -15.91 -5.94
C ARG A 32 6.74 -15.46 -4.79
N GLU A 33 7.73 -14.64 -5.11
CA GLU A 33 8.71 -14.08 -4.14
C GLU A 33 8.30 -12.70 -3.60
N PHE A 34 7.07 -12.27 -3.90
CA PHE A 34 6.50 -10.98 -3.49
C PHE A 34 5.10 -11.13 -2.89
N LEU A 35 4.67 -10.08 -2.17
CA LEU A 35 3.31 -9.88 -1.65
C LEU A 35 2.55 -8.87 -2.51
N VAL A 36 1.22 -8.99 -2.53
CA VAL A 36 0.30 -7.95 -3.02
C VAL A 36 -0.28 -7.13 -1.86
N LEU A 37 -0.94 -6.00 -2.17
CA LEU A 37 -1.47 -5.07 -1.15
C LEU A 37 -2.35 -5.75 -0.10
N GLY A 38 -3.21 -6.69 -0.51
CA GLY A 38 -4.10 -7.42 0.39
C GLY A 38 -3.35 -8.31 1.39
N GLU A 39 -2.21 -8.88 0.98
CA GLU A 39 -1.34 -9.67 1.85
C GLU A 39 -0.54 -8.76 2.80
N ILE A 40 -0.13 -7.56 2.35
CA ILE A 40 0.46 -6.51 3.21
C ILE A 40 -0.57 -6.04 4.26
N ALA A 41 -1.82 -5.85 3.86
CA ALA A 41 -2.91 -5.48 4.75
C ALA A 41 -3.15 -6.59 5.79
N ALA A 42 -3.20 -7.85 5.37
CA ALA A 42 -3.35 -8.98 6.28
C ALA A 42 -2.18 -9.10 7.26
N LEU A 43 -0.95 -8.86 6.78
CA LEU A 43 0.26 -8.83 7.60
C LEU A 43 0.17 -7.74 8.67
N GLN A 44 -0.20 -6.51 8.30
CA GLN A 44 -0.45 -5.40 9.22
C GLN A 44 -1.52 -5.75 10.27
N ASP A 45 -2.62 -6.37 9.83
CA ASP A 45 -3.76 -6.72 10.68
C ASP A 45 -3.42 -7.81 11.71
N THR A 46 -2.32 -8.56 11.53
CA THR A 46 -1.85 -9.51 12.56
C THR A 46 -1.42 -8.82 13.86
N GLY A 47 -1.00 -7.55 13.80
CA GLY A 47 -0.39 -6.83 14.93
C GLY A 47 0.92 -7.43 15.45
N LYS A 48 1.51 -8.41 14.74
CA LYS A 48 2.71 -9.15 15.15
C LYS A 48 3.95 -8.77 14.37
N VAL A 49 3.81 -7.92 13.35
CA VAL A 49 4.96 -7.38 12.62
C VAL A 49 5.78 -6.56 13.62
N PRO A 50 7.10 -6.81 13.75
CA PRO A 50 7.96 -6.07 14.66
C PRO A 50 8.29 -4.67 14.10
N LEU A 51 7.25 -3.88 13.80
CA LEU A 51 7.36 -2.55 13.22
C LEU A 51 6.38 -1.61 13.90
N SER A 52 6.86 -0.42 14.25
CA SER A 52 6.06 0.57 14.97
C SER A 52 5.12 1.37 14.05
N VAL A 53 5.34 1.35 12.74
CA VAL A 53 4.58 2.12 11.72
C VAL A 53 3.40 1.33 11.13
N ASP A 54 2.51 2.05 10.47
CA ASP A 54 1.43 1.48 9.64
C ASP A 54 1.91 1.15 8.21
N LEU A 55 2.06 -0.13 7.88
CA LEU A 55 2.48 -0.60 6.55
C LEU A 55 1.50 -0.23 5.43
N MET A 56 0.25 0.06 5.76
CA MET A 56 -0.76 0.47 4.79
C MET A 56 -0.73 1.97 4.49
N GLN A 57 0.13 2.74 5.16
CA GLN A 57 0.28 4.16 4.91
C GLN A 57 0.88 4.40 3.51
N LEU A 58 0.26 5.29 2.74
CA LEU A 58 0.59 5.53 1.33
C LEU A 58 2.08 5.84 1.08
N GLY A 59 2.69 6.70 1.89
CA GLY A 59 4.11 7.04 1.77
C GLY A 59 5.03 5.84 2.03
N ILE A 60 4.69 4.97 2.98
CA ILE A 60 5.46 3.75 3.29
C ILE A 60 5.34 2.75 2.15
N LEU A 61 4.14 2.51 1.63
CA LEU A 61 3.94 1.65 0.46
C LEU A 61 4.71 2.18 -0.75
N TYR A 62 4.71 3.49 -0.96
CA TYR A 62 5.48 4.13 -2.02
C TYR A 62 6.99 3.98 -1.81
N ALA A 63 7.49 4.15 -0.58
CA ALA A 63 8.90 3.94 -0.26
C ALA A 63 9.36 2.48 -0.47
N LEU A 64 8.46 1.51 -0.31
CA LEU A 64 8.76 0.08 -0.51
C LEU A 64 8.76 -0.35 -1.99
N ASN A 65 7.81 0.14 -2.79
CA ASN A 65 7.60 -0.36 -4.16
C ASN A 65 7.53 0.75 -5.23
N GLY A 66 7.10 1.96 -4.89
CA GLY A 66 6.87 3.04 -5.86
C GLY A 66 8.04 3.97 -6.14
N ALA A 67 9.05 4.01 -5.26
CA ALA A 67 10.21 4.89 -5.40
C ALA A 67 11.23 4.41 -6.45
N ASP A 68 11.30 3.09 -6.70
CA ASP A 68 12.14 2.52 -7.74
C ASP A 68 11.35 2.40 -9.05
N ARG A 69 11.79 3.13 -10.09
CA ARG A 69 11.10 3.19 -11.38
C ARG A 69 11.31 1.94 -12.24
N ASP A 70 12.33 1.13 -11.94
CA ASP A 70 12.64 -0.08 -12.70
C ASP A 70 11.88 -1.32 -12.17
N ARG A 71 11.23 -1.18 -11.00
CA ARG A 71 10.47 -2.26 -10.35
C ARG A 71 9.05 -2.38 -10.90
N GLU A 72 8.55 -3.62 -10.96
CA GLU A 72 7.14 -3.89 -11.25
C GLU A 72 6.23 -3.35 -10.13
N PRO A 73 5.33 -2.39 -10.42
CA PRO A 73 4.45 -1.81 -9.42
C PRO A 73 3.50 -2.86 -8.83
N GLY A 74 3.19 -2.75 -7.54
CA GLY A 74 2.24 -3.63 -6.85
C GLY A 74 2.81 -4.96 -6.37
N GLN A 75 4.10 -5.22 -6.63
CA GLN A 75 4.83 -6.39 -6.13
C GLN A 75 5.76 -5.98 -4.98
N PHE A 76 5.38 -6.33 -3.76
CA PHE A 76 6.14 -6.01 -2.54
C PHE A 76 7.05 -7.18 -2.19
N GLU A 77 8.32 -7.11 -2.56
CA GLU A 77 9.25 -8.22 -2.30
C GLU A 77 9.55 -8.35 -0.81
N PHE A 78 9.82 -9.59 -0.38
CA PHE A 78 10.15 -9.86 1.02
C PHE A 78 11.36 -9.06 1.50
N HIS A 79 12.38 -8.94 0.64
CA HIS A 79 13.63 -8.30 1.01
C HIS A 79 13.44 -6.81 1.31
N ASP A 80 12.57 -6.08 0.58
CA ASP A 80 12.38 -4.64 0.84
C ASP A 80 11.69 -4.40 2.15
N LEU A 81 10.68 -5.22 2.45
CA LEU A 81 9.99 -5.11 3.72
C LEU A 81 10.96 -5.45 4.85
N TYR A 82 11.76 -6.50 4.70
CA TYR A 82 12.80 -6.85 5.66
C TYR A 82 13.80 -5.71 5.87
N ASP A 83 14.37 -5.17 4.80
CA ASP A 83 15.32 -4.05 4.86
C ASP A 83 14.67 -2.79 5.44
N PHE A 84 13.38 -2.57 5.19
CA PHE A 84 12.62 -1.50 5.81
C PHE A 84 12.41 -1.72 7.31
N VAL A 85 12.10 -2.95 7.75
CA VAL A 85 12.02 -3.32 9.17
C VAL A 85 13.35 -3.09 9.85
N GLU A 86 14.44 -3.63 9.30
CA GLU A 86 15.78 -3.49 9.89
C GLU A 86 16.22 -2.03 9.97
N ARG A 87 15.93 -1.22 8.94
CA ARG A 87 16.18 0.22 8.99
C ARG A 87 15.38 0.88 10.11
N CYS A 88 14.09 0.55 10.22
CA CYS A 88 13.25 1.10 11.28
C CYS A 88 13.74 0.69 12.67
N GLU A 89 14.11 -0.57 12.89
CA GLU A 89 14.67 -1.04 14.17
C GLU A 89 16.02 -0.37 14.48
N SER A 90 16.90 -0.25 13.48
CA SER A 90 18.22 0.38 13.63
C SER A 90 18.10 1.85 14.01
N GLU A 91 17.24 2.59 13.32
CA GLU A 91 16.99 4.01 13.58
C GLU A 91 16.29 4.24 14.93
N GLU A 92 15.38 3.33 15.32
CA GLU A 92 14.72 3.34 16.62
C GLU A 92 15.74 3.14 17.76
N ASN A 93 16.62 2.14 17.61
CA ASN A 93 17.72 1.86 18.54
C ASN A 93 18.74 3.02 18.61
N ALA A 94 19.05 3.64 17.47
CA ALA A 94 19.96 4.79 17.41
C ALA A 94 19.35 6.03 18.07
N ALA A 95 18.04 6.26 17.90
CA ALA A 95 17.31 7.33 18.57
C ALA A 95 17.22 7.09 20.09
N ALA A 96 17.18 5.83 20.52
CA ALA A 96 17.04 5.46 21.93
C ALA A 96 18.27 5.82 22.78
N ARG A 97 19.51 5.82 22.26
CA ARG A 97 20.79 6.05 23.01
C ARG A 97 20.77 5.62 24.49
N GLY A 98 20.22 4.44 24.81
CA GLY A 98 20.16 3.89 26.18
C GLY A 98 18.95 4.30 27.04
N THR A 99 17.94 4.96 26.48
CA THR A 99 16.67 5.32 27.13
C THR A 99 15.47 4.93 26.25
N HIS A 100 14.26 4.94 26.81
CA HIS A 100 13.03 4.62 26.07
C HIS A 100 12.94 5.41 24.75
N VAL A 101 12.55 4.70 23.69
CA VAL A 101 12.25 5.28 22.37
C VAL A 101 11.26 6.44 22.53
N PRO A 102 11.54 7.62 21.95
CA PRO A 102 10.61 8.73 22.02
C PRO A 102 9.25 8.33 21.44
N THR A 103 8.16 8.66 22.14
CA THR A 103 6.77 8.33 21.77
C THR A 103 6.34 8.84 20.38
N TYR A 104 7.14 9.69 19.74
CA TYR A 104 6.89 10.28 18.44
C TYR A 104 7.68 9.62 17.27
N TYR A 105 8.46 8.57 17.53
CA TYR A 105 9.30 7.93 16.51
C TYR A 105 8.47 7.42 15.32
N LYS A 106 7.38 6.70 15.60
CA LYS A 106 6.39 6.25 14.61
C LYS A 106 5.93 7.40 13.71
N GLN A 107 5.46 8.49 14.32
CA GLN A 107 4.91 9.65 13.63
C GLN A 107 5.98 10.32 12.76
N SER A 108 7.23 10.34 13.21
CA SER A 108 8.34 10.92 12.43
C SER A 108 8.65 10.12 11.17
N LYS A 109 8.56 8.79 11.25
CA LYS A 109 8.81 7.90 10.10
C LYS A 109 7.69 7.98 9.08
N GLU A 110 6.44 7.85 9.53
CA GLU A 110 5.27 8.03 8.66
C GLU A 110 5.27 9.42 8.01
N ALA A 111 5.61 10.47 8.76
CA ALA A 111 5.75 11.82 8.23
C ALA A 111 6.89 11.93 7.20
N ARG A 112 8.04 11.28 7.43
CA ARG A 112 9.15 11.30 6.47
C ARG A 112 8.75 10.67 5.14
N CYS A 113 8.17 9.47 5.17
CA CYS A 113 7.72 8.81 3.94
C CYS A 113 6.61 9.59 3.23
N ALA A 114 5.71 10.24 3.98
CA ALA A 114 4.71 11.13 3.40
C ALA A 114 5.32 12.38 2.75
N LEU A 115 6.38 12.94 3.33
CA LEU A 115 7.12 14.06 2.75
C LEU A 115 7.87 13.65 1.48
N ASP A 116 8.54 12.49 1.48
CA ASP A 116 9.23 11.97 0.29
C ASP A 116 8.22 11.75 -0.86
N LEU A 117 7.04 11.20 -0.57
CA LEU A 117 5.94 11.08 -1.53
C LEU A 117 5.45 12.45 -2.03
N TRP A 118 5.31 13.42 -1.13
CA TRP A 118 4.89 14.78 -1.47
C TRP A 118 5.90 15.48 -2.40
N GLU A 119 7.21 15.30 -2.16
CA GLU A 119 8.26 15.84 -3.03
C GLU A 119 8.15 15.28 -4.45
N VAL A 120 7.88 13.98 -4.60
CA VAL A 120 7.59 13.37 -5.91
C VAL A 120 6.33 13.97 -6.51
N ALA A 121 5.26 14.10 -5.73
CA ALA A 121 3.98 14.60 -6.22
C ALA A 121 4.08 16.04 -6.74
N VAL A 122 4.93 16.87 -6.13
CA VAL A 122 5.19 18.25 -6.56
C VAL A 122 6.16 18.31 -7.75
N SER A 123 7.20 17.46 -7.76
CA SER A 123 8.26 17.54 -8.77
C SER A 123 7.91 16.82 -10.08
N ASP A 124 7.36 15.61 -9.96
CA ASP A 124 7.02 14.72 -11.08
C ASP A 124 5.52 14.75 -11.41
N GLY A 125 4.69 15.25 -10.50
CA GLY A 125 3.24 15.35 -10.64
C GLY A 125 2.47 14.18 -10.03
N VAL A 126 1.23 14.45 -9.59
CA VAL A 126 0.33 13.46 -8.97
C VAL A 126 0.02 12.26 -9.89
N GLY A 127 0.08 12.45 -11.20
CA GLY A 127 -0.21 11.40 -12.18
C GLY A 127 0.75 10.21 -12.07
N VAL A 128 2.00 10.42 -11.62
CA VAL A 128 2.96 9.34 -11.38
C VAL A 128 2.48 8.43 -10.25
N ILE A 129 2.02 9.03 -9.14
CA ILE A 129 1.52 8.31 -7.97
C ILE A 129 0.18 7.63 -8.30
N SER A 130 -0.71 8.32 -9.01
CA SER A 130 -1.98 7.75 -9.48
C SER A 130 -1.75 6.53 -10.37
N THR A 131 -0.85 6.63 -11.35
CA THR A 131 -0.48 5.53 -12.24
C THR A 131 0.05 4.33 -11.44
N TRP A 132 0.95 4.57 -10.49
CA TRP A 132 1.47 3.53 -9.60
C TRP A 132 0.36 2.87 -8.76
N LEU A 133 -0.55 3.65 -8.16
CA LEU A 133 -1.69 3.13 -7.41
C LEU A 133 -2.63 2.29 -8.28
N MET A 134 -2.87 2.69 -9.52
CA MET A 134 -3.72 1.92 -10.44
C MET A 134 -3.07 0.59 -10.80
N GLN A 135 -1.75 0.55 -11.04
CA GLN A 135 -1.04 -0.71 -11.26
C GLN A 135 -1.08 -1.61 -10.03
N LEU A 136 -0.89 -1.04 -8.85
CA LEU A 136 -1.02 -1.74 -7.58
C LEU A 136 -2.40 -2.37 -7.40
N LEU A 137 -3.48 -1.67 -7.79
CA LEU A 137 -4.83 -2.23 -7.77
C LEU A 137 -5.03 -3.35 -8.78
N ARG A 138 -4.45 -3.25 -9.99
CA ARG A 138 -4.51 -4.31 -11.00
C ARG A 138 -3.80 -5.57 -10.49
N GLU A 139 -2.57 -5.45 -9.97
CA GLU A 139 -1.84 -6.58 -9.40
C GLU A 139 -2.57 -7.22 -8.24
N ASN A 140 -3.12 -6.41 -7.34
CA ASN A 140 -3.90 -6.93 -6.24
C ASN A 140 -5.20 -7.62 -6.70
N GLY A 141 -5.90 -7.04 -7.67
CA GLY A 141 -7.12 -7.61 -8.23
C GLY A 141 -6.88 -8.87 -9.06
N ARG A 142 -5.69 -9.03 -9.68
CA ARG A 142 -5.26 -10.28 -10.34
C ARG A 142 -5.01 -11.40 -9.34
N ALA A 143 -4.50 -11.07 -8.15
CA ALA A 143 -4.26 -12.02 -7.09
C ALA A 143 -5.55 -12.47 -6.38
N ILE A 144 -6.61 -11.66 -6.39
CA ILE A 144 -7.91 -12.01 -5.78
C ILE A 144 -8.83 -12.61 -6.86
N PRO A 145 -9.38 -13.83 -6.67
CA PRO A 145 -10.33 -14.40 -7.62
C PRO A 145 -11.52 -13.47 -7.85
N GLY A 146 -11.72 -13.03 -9.10
CA GLY A 146 -12.76 -12.07 -9.45
C GLY A 146 -12.53 -10.66 -8.87
N GLY A 147 -11.27 -10.27 -8.59
CA GLY A 147 -10.91 -8.94 -8.10
C GLY A 147 -10.62 -7.92 -9.21
N TYR A 148 -10.34 -8.37 -10.44
CA TYR A 148 -10.02 -7.56 -11.61
C TYR A 148 -10.48 -8.22 -12.92
N HIS A 149 -10.97 -7.41 -13.85
CA HIS A 149 -11.38 -7.82 -15.19
C HIS A 149 -10.56 -7.06 -16.24
N GLU A 150 -9.69 -7.79 -16.94
CA GLU A 150 -8.73 -7.23 -17.92
C GLU A 150 -9.41 -6.59 -19.13
N ASP A 151 -10.42 -7.24 -19.71
CA ASP A 151 -11.08 -6.78 -20.95
C ASP A 151 -11.75 -5.40 -20.80
N SER A 152 -12.22 -5.09 -19.59
CA SER A 152 -12.94 -3.84 -19.27
C SER A 152 -12.15 -2.91 -18.36
N ASP A 153 -10.89 -3.25 -18.04
CA ASP A 153 -10.01 -2.56 -17.09
C ASP A 153 -10.77 -2.09 -15.84
N CYS A 154 -11.47 -3.03 -15.19
CA CYS A 154 -12.32 -2.73 -14.04
C CYS A 154 -11.99 -3.60 -12.83
N VAL A 155 -12.23 -3.03 -11.66
CA VAL A 155 -11.83 -3.55 -10.36
C VAL A 155 -13.05 -3.71 -9.46
N ALA A 156 -13.08 -4.80 -8.70
CA ALA A 156 -14.14 -5.11 -7.75
C ALA A 156 -14.08 -4.20 -6.52
N SER A 157 -15.22 -3.95 -5.88
CA SER A 157 -15.34 -3.11 -4.66
C SER A 157 -14.44 -3.62 -3.53
N THR A 158 -14.31 -4.93 -3.39
CA THR A 158 -13.45 -5.59 -2.40
C THR A 158 -11.99 -5.21 -2.59
N THR A 159 -11.51 -5.10 -3.83
CA THR A 159 -10.17 -4.60 -4.15
C THR A 159 -10.07 -3.09 -3.87
N LEU A 160 -11.12 -2.31 -4.17
CA LEU A 160 -11.15 -0.86 -3.88
C LEU A 160 -11.15 -0.51 -2.40
N ARG A 161 -11.70 -1.37 -1.52
CA ARG A 161 -11.61 -1.16 -0.07
C ARG A 161 -10.17 -1.09 0.41
N LEU A 162 -9.24 -1.80 -0.24
CA LEU A 162 -7.82 -1.69 0.07
C LEU A 162 -7.26 -0.31 -0.30
N LEU A 163 -7.68 0.27 -1.44
CA LEU A 163 -7.34 1.67 -1.77
C LEU A 163 -7.87 2.64 -0.72
N GLY A 164 -9.12 2.44 -0.27
CA GLY A 164 -9.72 3.25 0.80
C GLY A 164 -8.88 3.25 2.08
N ARG A 165 -8.35 2.08 2.48
CA ARG A 165 -7.41 1.96 3.61
C ARG A 165 -6.11 2.73 3.37
N VAL A 166 -5.53 2.60 2.17
CA VAL A 166 -4.27 3.27 1.80
C VAL A 166 -4.41 4.79 1.84
N LEU A 167 -5.52 5.31 1.30
CA LEU A 167 -5.83 6.74 1.24
C LEU A 167 -6.50 7.28 2.50
N ARG A 168 -6.77 6.42 3.49
CA ARG A 168 -7.50 6.75 4.73
C ARG A 168 -8.85 7.42 4.46
N LEU A 169 -9.60 6.87 3.52
CA LEU A 169 -10.94 7.32 3.16
C LEU A 169 -11.99 6.67 4.05
N ASP A 170 -13.10 7.39 4.25
CA ASP A 170 -14.25 6.88 4.99
C ASP A 170 -14.95 5.73 4.25
N ASP A 171 -15.69 4.91 4.99
CA ASP A 171 -16.53 3.87 4.40
C ASP A 171 -17.54 4.47 3.40
N GLY A 172 -17.67 3.83 2.23
CA GLY A 172 -18.57 4.28 1.16
C GLY A 172 -18.00 5.39 0.26
N TRP A 173 -16.70 5.72 0.37
CA TRP A 173 -16.06 6.68 -0.55
C TRP A 173 -16.21 6.29 -2.03
N ASP A 174 -16.30 4.99 -2.33
CA ASP A 174 -16.44 4.44 -3.68
C ASP A 174 -17.87 4.53 -4.24
N ASP A 175 -18.84 4.99 -3.44
CA ASP A 175 -20.22 5.25 -3.89
C ASP A 175 -20.29 6.45 -4.85
N VAL A 176 -19.31 7.36 -4.80
CA VAL A 176 -19.23 8.50 -5.73
C VAL A 176 -18.73 8.09 -7.12
N LEU A 177 -18.15 6.89 -7.25
CA LEU A 177 -17.61 6.38 -8.50
C LEU A 177 -18.71 5.68 -9.34
N PRO A 178 -18.72 5.84 -10.67
CA PRO A 178 -19.70 5.17 -11.52
C PRO A 178 -19.61 3.65 -11.47
N VAL A 179 -20.72 2.98 -11.12
CA VAL A 179 -20.83 1.51 -11.19
C VAL A 179 -20.96 1.08 -12.64
N ILE A 180 -20.05 0.22 -13.12
CA ILE A 180 -20.06 -0.28 -14.50
C ILE A 180 -20.71 -1.66 -14.61
N HIS A 181 -20.51 -2.51 -13.59
CA HIS A 181 -21.14 -3.83 -13.50
C HIS A 181 -21.58 -4.15 -12.06
N VAL A 182 -22.68 -4.88 -11.95
CA VAL A 182 -23.12 -5.53 -10.71
C VAL A 182 -23.14 -7.04 -10.99
N ILE A 183 -22.21 -7.78 -10.38
CA ILE A 183 -22.17 -9.25 -10.50
C ILE A 183 -22.57 -9.81 -9.14
N GLY A 184 -23.62 -10.62 -9.11
CA GLY A 184 -23.95 -11.40 -7.91
C GLY A 184 -22.89 -12.47 -7.71
N ILE A 185 -22.14 -12.40 -6.60
CA ILE A 185 -21.17 -13.44 -6.25
C ILE A 185 -21.92 -14.48 -5.40
N GLY A 186 -22.29 -15.62 -6.00
CA GLY A 186 -22.84 -16.77 -5.28
C GLY A 186 -24.20 -17.27 -5.76
N GLN A 187 -24.67 -18.38 -5.16
CA GLN A 187 -26.03 -18.89 -5.39
C GLN A 187 -27.07 -17.82 -5.01
N PRO A 188 -28.30 -17.87 -5.56
CA PRO A 188 -29.34 -16.85 -5.37
C PRO A 188 -29.69 -16.51 -3.90
N SER A 189 -29.23 -17.32 -2.93
CA SER A 189 -29.42 -17.12 -1.50
C SER A 189 -28.33 -16.30 -0.81
N ASP A 190 -27.14 -16.12 -1.41
CA ASP A 190 -26.04 -15.33 -0.85
C ASP A 190 -25.95 -13.99 -1.56
N SER A 191 -26.75 -13.03 -1.12
CA SER A 191 -26.96 -11.72 -1.75
C SER A 191 -25.84 -10.69 -1.51
N LYS A 192 -24.56 -11.09 -1.54
CA LYS A 192 -23.47 -10.11 -1.63
C LYS A 192 -23.26 -9.73 -3.10
N MET A 193 -23.94 -8.66 -3.51
CA MET A 193 -23.68 -8.05 -4.81
C MET A 193 -22.31 -7.38 -4.78
N GLU A 194 -21.43 -7.79 -5.68
CA GLU A 194 -20.14 -7.13 -5.89
C GLU A 194 -20.30 -6.11 -7.01
N THR A 195 -19.85 -4.89 -6.76
CA THR A 195 -19.90 -3.82 -7.75
C THR A 195 -18.52 -3.53 -8.31
N TRP A 196 -18.47 -3.10 -9.56
CA TRP A 196 -17.21 -2.92 -10.30
C TRP A 196 -17.08 -1.48 -10.79
N ARG A 197 -15.88 -0.93 -10.71
CA ARG A 197 -15.53 0.41 -11.19
C ARG A 197 -14.43 0.32 -12.24
N ARG A 198 -14.46 1.19 -13.26
CA ARG A 198 -13.33 1.33 -14.18
C ARG A 198 -12.13 1.91 -13.45
N ILE A 199 -10.95 1.40 -13.76
CA ILE A 199 -9.70 1.93 -13.23
C ILE A 199 -9.50 3.40 -13.62
N SER A 200 -9.97 3.83 -14.81
CA SER A 200 -9.91 5.24 -15.21
C SER A 200 -10.67 6.17 -14.27
N ASP A 201 -11.88 5.79 -13.86
CA ASP A 201 -12.72 6.62 -12.98
C ASP A 201 -12.09 6.70 -11.57
N VAL A 202 -11.45 5.61 -11.13
CA VAL A 202 -10.68 5.57 -9.89
C VAL A 202 -9.44 6.46 -9.99
N ALA A 203 -8.73 6.43 -11.13
CA ALA A 203 -7.55 7.26 -11.36
C ALA A 203 -7.88 8.75 -11.30
N ASP A 204 -8.96 9.18 -11.97
CA ASP A 204 -9.42 10.58 -11.96
C ASP A 204 -9.75 11.06 -10.54
N PHE A 205 -10.39 10.20 -9.75
CA PHE A 205 -10.66 10.47 -8.34
C PHE A 205 -9.36 10.58 -7.53
N VAL A 206 -8.43 9.65 -7.69
CA VAL A 206 -7.15 9.63 -6.97
C VAL A 206 -6.31 10.85 -7.31
N GLU A 207 -6.24 11.26 -8.57
CA GLU A 207 -5.52 12.48 -8.98
C GLU A 207 -6.14 13.73 -8.35
N SER A 208 -7.46 13.83 -8.34
CA SER A 208 -8.19 14.92 -7.69
C SER A 208 -7.93 14.96 -6.18
N PHE A 209 -7.96 13.79 -5.54
CA PHE A 209 -7.66 13.63 -4.12
C PHE A 209 -6.23 14.05 -3.79
N LEU A 210 -5.23 13.55 -4.53
CA LEU A 210 -3.82 13.84 -4.31
C LEU A 210 -3.50 15.33 -4.57
N THR A 211 -4.13 15.92 -5.59
CA THR A 211 -4.01 17.37 -5.86
C THR A 211 -4.52 18.17 -4.67
N GLY A 212 -5.72 17.85 -4.17
CA GLY A 212 -6.28 18.48 -2.98
C GLY A 212 -5.40 18.29 -1.74
N TRP A 213 -4.82 17.09 -1.56
CA TRP A 213 -3.90 16.80 -0.47
C TRP A 213 -2.63 17.68 -0.51
N ILE A 214 -2.01 17.84 -1.69
CA ILE A 214 -0.84 18.72 -1.88
C ILE A 214 -1.19 20.17 -1.59
N GLU A 215 -2.34 20.66 -2.08
CA GLU A 215 -2.78 22.02 -1.84
C GLU A 215 -2.97 22.30 -0.34
N GLN A 216 -3.54 21.35 0.41
CA GLN A 216 -3.71 21.48 1.86
C GLN A 216 -2.36 21.52 2.58
N LEU A 217 -1.39 20.70 2.18
CA LEU A 217 -0.03 20.72 2.73
C LEU A 217 0.65 22.08 2.48
N GLY A 218 0.48 22.65 1.29
CA GLY A 218 0.96 23.99 0.97
C GLY A 218 0.33 25.07 1.87
N ARG A 219 -0.97 24.98 2.15
CA ARG A 219 -1.68 25.95 3.02
C ARG A 219 -1.21 25.91 4.48
N VAL A 220 -0.77 24.76 4.98
CA VAL A 220 -0.21 24.62 6.34
C VAL A 220 1.29 24.90 6.40
N GLY A 221 1.89 25.36 5.30
CA GLY A 221 3.28 25.84 5.25
C GLY A 221 4.33 24.78 4.93
N VAL A 222 3.93 23.58 4.47
CA VAL A 222 4.89 22.61 3.90
C VAL A 222 5.38 23.17 2.57
N THR A 223 6.69 23.40 2.48
CA THR A 223 7.34 23.97 1.30
C THR A 223 8.57 23.13 0.95
N LEU A 224 8.95 23.15 -0.33
CA LEU A 224 10.10 22.37 -0.77
C LEU A 224 11.33 22.92 -0.03
N PRO A 225 12.25 22.06 0.44
CA PRO A 225 13.50 22.53 1.00
C PRO A 225 14.16 23.45 -0.05
N SER A 226 14.48 24.67 0.36
CA SER A 226 15.16 25.62 -0.51
C SER A 226 16.45 24.97 -1.01
N PRO A 227 16.76 25.01 -2.31
CA PRO A 227 18.01 24.46 -2.80
C PRO A 227 19.14 25.09 -1.99
N ILE A 228 19.96 24.25 -1.36
CA ILE A 228 21.14 24.73 -0.64
C ILE A 228 22.00 25.42 -1.68
N SER A 229 22.09 26.75 -1.60
CA SER A 229 22.97 27.55 -2.45
C SER A 229 24.39 27.04 -2.25
N SER A 230 24.92 26.37 -3.28
CA SER A 230 26.31 25.94 -3.39
C SER A 230 27.27 27.13 -3.45
#